data_AF-A0AAW5WVJ7-F1
#
_entry.id   AF-A0AAW5WVJ7-F1
#
_cell.length_a   1.000
_cell.length_b   1.000
_cell.length_c   1.000
_cell.angle_alpha   90.00
_cell.angle_beta   90.00
_cell.angle_gamma   90.00
#
_symmetry.space_group_name_H-M   'P 1'
#
loop_
_entity.id
_entity.type
_entity.pdbx_description
1 polymer ?
#
loop_
_entity_poly.entity_id
_entity_poly.type
_entity_poly.pdbx_seq_one_letter_code
_entity_poly.pdbx_strand_id
1 'polypeptide(L)'
;MYEVYFPDSDDYTYVGYQGDVPDFTSLILNRFIDIGEYNFLLEFSFPSISDFIQFVWDNSMDLEGAFKDLAEEVYEVVEVNG
;
A
#
# COMPACT_ATOMS: atom_id res chain seq x y z
N MET A 1 7.71 0.04 14.21
CA MET A 1 6.38 0.58 13.84
C MET A 1 6.59 1.30 12.51
N TYR A 2 5.64 1.29 11.58
CA TYR A 2 5.79 1.98 10.30
C TYR A 2 4.74 3.08 10.20
N GLU A 3 5.15 4.24 9.69
CA GLU A 3 4.26 5.32 9.30
C GLU A 3 4.26 5.43 7.77
N VAL A 4 3.07 5.46 7.16
CA VAL A 4 2.88 5.57 5.71
C VAL A 4 2.15 6.87 5.41
N TYR A 5 2.71 7.68 4.52
CA TYR A 5 2.18 9.01 4.18
C TYR A 5 1.63 9.03 2.74
N PHE A 6 0.32 9.28 2.60
CA PHE A 6 -0.35 9.39 1.31
C PHE A 6 -0.21 10.81 0.74
N PRO A 7 0.07 10.98 -0.56
CA PRO A 7 0.28 12.29 -1.19
C PRO A 7 -1.01 13.07 -1.52
N ASP A 8 -2.15 12.77 -0.90
CA ASP A 8 -3.39 13.51 -1.18
C ASP A 8 -3.29 14.99 -0.73
N SER A 9 -3.68 15.91 -1.62
CA SER A 9 -3.23 17.31 -1.58
C SER A 9 -3.87 18.21 -0.52
N ASP A 10 -4.79 17.71 0.29
CA ASP A 10 -5.46 18.50 1.34
C ASP A 10 -5.77 17.70 2.62
N ASP A 11 -5.42 16.42 2.68
CA ASP A 11 -5.65 15.61 3.87
C ASP A 11 -4.48 14.64 4.04
N TYR A 12 -3.64 14.94 5.04
CA TYR A 12 -2.71 13.95 5.57
C TYR A 12 -3.57 12.88 6.24
N THR A 13 -4.01 11.88 5.49
CA THR A 13 -4.62 10.69 6.09
C THR A 13 -3.54 9.95 6.85
N TYR A 14 -3.35 10.34 8.11
CA TYR A 14 -2.56 9.62 9.09
C TYR A 14 -3.23 8.26 9.28
N VAL A 15 -2.67 7.22 8.66
CA VAL A 15 -2.95 5.84 9.05
C VAL A 15 -1.90 5.42 10.08
N GLY A 16 -1.70 6.22 11.13
CA GLY A 16 -0.93 5.74 12.25
C GLY A 16 -1.85 4.93 13.16
N TYR A 17 -1.70 3.61 13.04
CA TYR A 17 -2.37 2.68 13.90
C TYR A 17 -1.61 2.55 15.23
N GLN A 18 -2.23 2.98 16.33
CA GLN A 18 -1.83 2.57 17.68
C GLN A 18 -2.52 1.25 18.02
N GLY A 19 -1.88 0.13 17.69
CA GLY A 19 -2.34 -1.26 17.89
C GLY A 19 -1.59 -2.23 16.98
N ASP A 20 -1.72 -3.56 17.20
CA ASP A 20 -1.08 -4.58 16.35
C ASP A 20 -1.29 -4.25 14.86
N VAL A 21 -0.17 -4.03 14.16
CA VAL A 21 -0.10 -3.48 12.80
C VAL A 21 -0.97 -4.30 11.84
N PRO A 22 -1.93 -3.70 11.12
CA PRO A 22 -2.43 -4.33 9.90
C PRO A 22 -1.23 -4.41 8.94
N ASP A 23 -0.91 -5.62 8.54
CA ASP A 23 0.11 -5.91 7.53
C ASP A 23 -0.06 -5.00 6.27
N PHE A 24 1.01 -4.73 5.53
CA PHE A 24 0.98 -3.93 4.29
C PHE A 24 -0.08 -4.44 3.32
N THR A 25 -0.36 -5.75 3.36
CA THR A 25 -1.51 -6.36 2.69
C THR A 25 -2.84 -5.62 2.99
N SER A 26 -3.16 -5.42 4.26
CA SER A 26 -4.38 -4.73 4.69
C SER A 26 -4.40 -3.26 4.27
N LEU A 27 -3.26 -2.56 4.30
CA LEU A 27 -3.15 -1.17 3.86
C LEU A 27 -3.48 -1.02 2.36
N ILE A 28 -2.86 -1.84 1.52
CA ILE A 28 -3.04 -1.81 0.07
C ILE A 28 -4.48 -2.17 -0.31
N LEU A 29 -5.07 -3.18 0.34
CA LEU A 29 -6.46 -3.56 0.09
C LEU A 29 -7.47 -2.49 0.54
N ASN A 30 -7.22 -1.81 1.65
CA ASN A 30 -8.08 -0.70 2.08
C ASN A 30 -7.98 0.49 1.12
N ARG A 31 -6.78 0.80 0.61
CA ARG A 31 -6.63 1.84 -0.42
C ARG A 31 -7.42 1.47 -1.69
N PHE A 32 -7.36 0.22 -2.14
CA PHE A 32 -8.16 -0.25 -3.28
C PHE A 32 -9.67 -0.02 -3.08
N ILE A 33 -10.19 -0.32 -1.88
CA ILE A 33 -11.61 -0.11 -1.56
C ILE A 33 -11.97 1.38 -1.56
N ASP A 34 -11.10 2.23 -1.03
CA ASP A 34 -11.34 3.66 -0.86
C ASP A 34 -11.37 4.44 -2.18
N ILE A 35 -10.33 4.30 -3.01
CA ILE A 35 -10.20 5.07 -4.26
C ILE A 35 -10.78 4.36 -5.48
N GLY A 36 -11.08 3.07 -5.35
CA GLY A 36 -11.58 2.21 -6.42
C GLY A 36 -10.51 1.77 -7.42
N GLU A 37 -10.82 0.71 -8.18
CA GLU A 37 -9.89 0.01 -9.07
C GLU A 37 -9.14 0.94 -10.04
N TYR A 38 -9.85 1.82 -10.74
CA TYR A 38 -9.23 2.68 -11.76
C TYR A 38 -8.15 3.60 -11.18
N ASN A 39 -8.46 4.28 -10.07
CA ASN A 39 -7.51 5.19 -9.42
C ASN A 39 -6.39 4.41 -8.75
N PHE A 40 -6.69 3.24 -8.18
CA PHE A 40 -5.68 2.36 -7.59
C PHE A 40 -4.63 1.90 -8.61
N LEU A 41 -5.07 1.44 -9.78
CA LEU A 41 -4.15 1.01 -10.84
C LEU A 41 -3.29 2.18 -11.35
N LEU A 42 -3.84 3.39 -11.42
CA LEU A 42 -3.08 4.58 -11.78
C LEU A 42 -2.04 4.95 -10.71
N GLU A 43 -2.44 4.90 -9.44
CA GLU A 43 -1.59 5.25 -8.29
C GLU A 43 -0.36 4.34 -8.19
N PHE A 44 -0.56 3.04 -8.38
CA PHE A 44 0.51 2.03 -8.38
C PHE A 44 1.06 1.70 -9.77
N SER A 45 0.74 2.49 -10.79
CA SER A 45 1.27 2.34 -12.16
C SER A 45 1.06 0.96 -12.81
N PHE A 46 -0.04 0.27 -12.48
CA PHE A 46 -0.40 -1.00 -13.11
C PHE A 46 -1.28 -0.80 -14.38
N PRO A 47 -1.02 -1.51 -15.49
CA PRO A 47 -1.84 -1.41 -16.70
C PRO A 47 -3.23 -2.04 -16.55
N SER A 48 -3.38 -3.05 -15.68
CA SER A 48 -4.63 -3.76 -15.45
C SER A 48 -4.65 -4.45 -14.08
N ILE A 49 -5.84 -4.82 -13.61
CA ILE A 49 -6.00 -5.63 -12.39
C ILE A 49 -5.30 -7.00 -12.51
N SER A 50 -5.21 -7.54 -13.73
CA SER A 50 -4.50 -8.81 -13.97
C SER A 50 -3.01 -8.68 -13.72
N ASP A 51 -2.41 -7.54 -14.07
CA ASP A 51 -0.98 -7.29 -13.85
C ASP A 51 -0.69 -7.11 -12.36
N PHE A 52 -1.58 -6.44 -11.63
CA PHE A 52 -1.52 -6.36 -10.17
C PHE A 52 -1.64 -7.75 -9.50
N ILE A 53 -2.61 -8.56 -9.91
CA ILE A 53 -2.77 -9.93 -9.37
C ILE A 53 -1.54 -10.79 -9.70
N GLN A 54 -0.96 -10.64 -10.90
CA GLN A 54 0.26 -11.34 -11.27
C GLN A 54 1.44 -10.93 -10.39
N PHE A 55 1.63 -9.62 -10.13
CA PHE A 55 2.63 -9.12 -9.18
C PHE A 55 2.46 -9.75 -7.79
N VAL A 56 1.23 -9.80 -7.28
CA VAL A 56 0.91 -10.42 -6.00
C VAL A 56 1.23 -11.92 -5.99
N TRP A 57 0.89 -12.65 -7.05
CA TRP A 57 1.16 -14.08 -7.15
C TRP A 57 2.64 -14.40 -7.28
N ASP A 58 3.38 -13.63 -8.08
CA ASP A 58 4.82 -13.81 -8.28
C ASP A 58 5.58 -13.58 -6.97
N ASN A 59 5.07 -12.69 -6.10
CA ASN A 59 5.63 -12.43 -4.79
C ASN A 59 4.92 -13.16 -3.64
N SER A 60 4.09 -14.16 -3.91
CA SER A 60 3.29 -14.88 -2.90
C SER A 60 4.10 -15.61 -1.80
N MET A 61 5.40 -15.86 -2.02
CA MET A 61 6.29 -16.38 -0.97
C MET A 61 6.60 -15.31 0.10
N ASP A 62 6.46 -14.04 -0.24
CA ASP A 62 6.66 -12.88 0.64
C ASP A 62 5.66 -11.77 0.28
N LEU A 63 4.37 -12.09 0.44
CA LEU A 63 3.25 -11.20 0.10
C LEU A 63 3.37 -9.84 0.81
N GLU A 64 3.85 -9.87 2.05
CA GLU A 64 4.02 -8.69 2.87
C GLU A 64 5.18 -7.81 2.38
N GLY A 65 6.31 -8.41 2.00
CA GLY A 65 7.39 -7.70 1.34
C GLY A 65 6.94 -7.08 0.02
N ALA A 66 6.14 -7.79 -0.78
CA ALA A 66 5.61 -7.28 -2.04
C ALA A 66 4.77 -6.01 -1.86
N PHE A 67 3.86 -6.02 -0.87
CA PHE A 67 3.03 -4.86 -0.59
C PHE A 67 3.79 -3.73 0.10
N LYS A 68 4.86 -4.05 0.84
CA LYS A 68 5.79 -3.04 1.36
C LYS A 68 6.54 -2.35 0.23
N ASP A 69 7.16 -3.10 -0.68
CA ASP A 69 7.86 -2.55 -1.83
C ASP A 69 6.91 -1.69 -2.68
N LEU A 70 5.68 -2.18 -2.88
CA LEU A 70 4.64 -1.45 -3.59
C LEU A 70 4.25 -0.13 -2.88
N ALA A 71 4.13 -0.15 -1.55
CA ALA A 71 3.88 1.05 -0.77
C ALA A 71 5.06 2.03 -0.84
N GLU A 72 6.30 1.55 -0.80
CA GLU A 72 7.51 2.38 -0.91
C GLU A 72 7.67 3.04 -2.29
N GLU A 73 7.10 2.47 -3.35
CA GLU A 73 7.12 3.09 -4.69
C GLU A 73 6.28 4.37 -4.78
N VAL A 74 5.20 4.47 -3.99
CA VAL A 74 4.20 5.52 -4.11
C VAL A 74 4.15 6.43 -2.89
N TYR A 75 4.45 5.90 -1.71
CA TYR A 75 4.32 6.58 -0.43
C TYR A 75 5.67 6.70 0.26
N GLU A 76 5.77 7.74 1.10
CA GLU A 76 6.86 7.80 2.07
C GLU A 76 6.56 6.82 3.21
N VAL A 77 7.38 5.78 3.33
CA VAL A 77 7.31 4.79 4.41
C VAL A 77 8.46 5.06 5.38
N VAL A 78 8.13 5.48 6.61
CA VAL A 78 9.10 5.76 7.65
C VAL A 78 9.11 4.65 8.68
N GLU A 79 10.27 4.02 8.87
CA GLU A 79 10.47 3.08 9.97
C GLU A 79 10.69 3.85 11.27
N VAL A 80 9.69 3.78 12.16
CA VAL A 80 9.76 4.37 13.49
C VAL A 80 10.48 3.37 14.40
N ASN A 81 11.75 3.67 14.67
CA ASN A 81 12.54 3.01 15.71
C ASN A 81 11.99 3.42 17.07
N GLY A 82 11.47 2.45 17.82
CA GLY A 82 10.98 2.64 19.20
C GLY A 82 12.10 2.87 20.20
#